data_AF-A0A841BBS4-F1
#
_entry.id   AF-A0A841BBS4-F1
#
_cell.length_a   1.000
_cell.length_b   1.000
_cell.length_c   1.000
_cell.angle_alpha   90.00
_cell.angle_beta   90.00
_cell.angle_gamma   90.00
#
_symmetry.space_group_name_H-M   'P 1'
#
loop_
_entity.id
_entity.type
_entity.pdbx_description
1 polymer ?
#
loop_
_entity_poly.entity_id
_entity_poly.type
_entity_poly.pdbx_seq_one_letter_code
_entity_poly.pdbx_strand_id
1 'polypeptide(L)'
;MPEIGTIQTAPPGASDDVVNAGVRYAEERLGRHELPMPSGEVGGQAIEFAIGALEGRVVPVRAAEQFVEQVVVAAAMREVNDEPPLTASDIRLFRDVSTWFFNSFWHE
;
A
#
# COMPACT_ATOMS: atom_id res chain seq x y z
N MET A 1 16.99 28.23 -10.35
CA MET A 1 16.10 27.11 -10.74
C MET A 1 16.13 26.14 -9.57
N PRO A 2 15.00 25.79 -8.94
CA PRO A 2 15.03 24.78 -7.89
C PRO A 2 15.45 23.45 -8.50
N GLU A 3 16.39 22.76 -7.85
CA GLU A 3 16.78 21.40 -8.21
C GLU A 3 15.55 20.51 -8.04
N ILE A 4 15.06 19.94 -9.15
CA ILE A 4 14.03 18.90 -9.14
C ILE A 4 14.67 17.72 -8.40
N GLY A 5 14.14 17.43 -7.22
CA GLY A 5 14.68 16.38 -6.36
C GLY A 5 14.65 15.05 -7.10
N THR A 6 15.77 14.33 -7.10
CA THR A 6 15.84 13.01 -7.74
C THR A 6 14.76 12.10 -7.15
N ILE A 7 13.78 11.69 -7.95
CA ILE A 7 12.75 10.72 -7.54
C ILE A 7 13.45 9.46 -7.05
N GLN A 8 13.27 9.16 -5.77
CA GLN A 8 13.74 7.90 -5.21
C GLN A 8 12.78 6.80 -5.64
N THR A 9 13.20 6.04 -6.65
CA THR A 9 12.51 4.82 -7.09
C THR A 9 12.88 3.67 -6.17
N ALA A 10 11.90 2.86 -5.75
CA ALA A 10 12.21 1.60 -5.10
C ALA A 10 12.86 0.65 -6.14
N PRO A 11 13.83 -0.20 -5.75
CA PRO A 11 14.24 -1.34 -6.57
C PRO A 11 13.03 -2.23 -6.93
N PRO A 12 13.12 -3.13 -7.92
CA PRO A 12 11.99 -3.97 -8.29
C PRO A 12 11.52 -4.81 -7.10
N GLY A 13 10.30 -4.54 -6.62
CA GLY A 13 9.74 -5.09 -5.38
C GLY A 13 9.71 -4.08 -4.23
N ALA A 14 8.71 -4.17 -3.35
CA ALA A 14 8.70 -3.36 -2.13
C ALA A 14 9.79 -3.88 -1.19
N SER A 15 10.79 -3.05 -0.86
CA SER A 15 11.72 -3.40 0.22
C SER A 15 10.98 -3.50 1.55
N ASP A 16 11.53 -4.25 2.50
CA ASP A 16 10.97 -4.36 3.85
C ASP A 16 10.70 -2.98 4.47
N ASP A 17 11.57 -2.00 4.23
CA ASP A 17 11.40 -0.62 4.69
C ASP A 17 10.13 0.03 4.14
N VAL A 18 9.82 -0.16 2.86
CA VAL A 18 8.62 0.39 2.20
C VAL A 18 7.36 -0.25 2.76
N VAL A 19 7.39 -1.57 2.93
CA VAL A 19 6.25 -2.31 3.50
C VAL A 19 6.02 -1.85 4.94
N ASN A 20 7.07 -1.81 5.76
CA ASN A 20 7.00 -1.38 7.16
C ASN A 20 6.50 0.07 7.29
N ALA A 21 6.95 0.97 6.41
CA ALA A 21 6.47 2.34 6.39
C ALA A 21 4.96 2.41 6.06
N GLY A 22 4.50 1.69 5.03
CA GLY A 22 3.09 1.63 4.68
C GLY A 22 2.20 1.04 5.78
N VAL A 23 2.65 -0.02 6.44
CA VAL A 23 1.95 -0.63 7.59
C VAL A 23 1.86 0.35 8.76
N ARG A 24 2.95 1.05 9.09
CA ARG A 24 2.95 2.08 10.13
C ARG A 24 1.98 3.23 9.80
N TYR A 25 1.93 3.67 8.54
CA TYR A 25 0.97 4.70 8.13
C TYR A 25 -0.48 4.22 8.24
N ALA A 26 -0.75 2.94 7.96
CA ALA A 26 -2.06 2.35 8.17
C ALA A 26 -2.43 2.33 9.67
N GLU A 27 -1.50 1.92 10.53
CA GLU A 27 -1.67 1.94 11.99
C GLU A 27 -1.99 3.35 12.50
N GLU A 28 -1.21 4.36 12.08
CA GLU A 28 -1.46 5.76 12.43
C GLU A 28 -2.83 6.25 11.91
N ARG A 29 -3.22 5.86 10.69
CA ARG A 29 -4.52 6.27 10.11
C ARG A 29 -5.69 5.62 10.84
N LEU A 30 -5.64 4.30 11.06
CA LEU A 30 -6.69 3.58 11.77
C LEU A 30 -6.80 4.05 13.21
N GLY A 31 -5.67 4.29 13.88
CA GLY A 31 -5.61 4.84 15.24
C GLY A 31 -6.27 6.22 15.37
N ARG A 32 -6.11 7.12 14.39
CA ARG A 32 -6.82 8.42 14.36
C ARG A 32 -8.34 8.31 14.28
N HIS A 33 -8.85 7.17 13.83
CA HIS A 33 -10.28 6.90 13.68
C HIS A 33 -10.79 5.86 14.69
N GLU A 34 -10.00 5.50 15.69
CA GLU A 34 -10.34 4.48 16.71
C GLU A 34 -10.72 3.12 16.09
N LEU A 35 -10.14 2.81 14.93
CA LEU A 35 -10.33 1.53 14.24
C LEU A 35 -9.19 0.58 14.56
N PRO A 36 -9.46 -0.73 14.73
CA PRO A 36 -8.41 -1.71 14.97
C PRO A 36 -7.59 -1.97 13.70
N MET A 37 -6.34 -2.38 13.89
CA MET A 37 -5.58 -3.07 12.84
C MET A 37 -6.29 -4.38 12.48
N PRO A 38 -6.18 -4.85 11.21
CA PRO A 38 -6.73 -6.14 10.87
C PRO A 38 -6.04 -7.25 11.68
N SER A 39 -6.73 -8.36 11.90
CA SER A 39 -6.15 -9.53 12.55
C SER A 39 -4.88 -10.00 11.86
N GLY A 40 -3.98 -10.69 12.59
CA GLY A 40 -2.69 -11.11 12.03
C GLY A 40 -2.81 -11.97 10.77
N GLU A 41 -3.87 -12.77 10.64
CA GLU A 41 -4.16 -13.56 9.44
C GLU A 41 -4.60 -12.69 8.27
N VAL A 42 -5.64 -11.87 8.45
CA VAL A 42 -6.20 -10.99 7.40
C VAL A 42 -5.17 -9.94 6.96
N GLY A 43 -4.50 -9.32 7.93
CA GLY A 43 -3.46 -8.33 7.71
C GLY A 43 -2.23 -8.92 7.02
N GLY A 44 -1.75 -10.08 7.49
CA GLY A 44 -0.62 -10.78 6.88
C GLY A 44 -0.89 -11.13 5.43
N GLN A 45 -2.05 -11.71 5.14
CA GLN A 45 -2.46 -12.06 3.78
C GLN A 45 -2.58 -10.83 2.87
N ALA A 46 -3.18 -9.73 3.35
CA ALA A 46 -3.31 -8.50 2.58
C ALA A 46 -1.94 -7.89 2.23
N ILE A 47 -0.99 -7.93 3.17
CA ILE A 47 0.39 -7.47 2.97
C ILE A 47 1.11 -8.35 1.93
N GLU A 48 1.00 -9.67 2.03
CA GLU A 48 1.58 -10.60 1.04
C GLU A 48 1.06 -10.32 -0.37
N PHE A 49 -0.25 -10.08 -0.51
CA PHE A 49 -0.85 -9.71 -1.79
C PHE A 49 -0.39 -8.34 -2.29
N ALA A 50 -0.20 -7.36 -1.39
CA ALA A 50 0.36 -6.06 -1.77
C ALA A 50 1.80 -6.19 -2.28
N ILE A 51 2.64 -6.97 -1.61
CA ILE A 51 4.02 -7.26 -2.03
C ILE A 51 4.02 -7.92 -3.42
N GLY A 52 3.21 -8.96 -3.62
CA GLY A 52 3.08 -9.63 -4.91
C GLY A 52 2.52 -8.72 -6.02
N ALA A 53 1.73 -7.70 -5.67
CA ALA A 53 1.26 -6.69 -6.62
C ALA A 53 2.34 -5.63 -6.96
N LEU A 54 3.43 -5.53 -6.19
CA LEU A 54 4.54 -4.62 -6.48
C LEU A 54 5.76 -5.31 -7.10
N GLU A 55 5.82 -6.64 -7.03
CA GLU A 55 6.92 -7.45 -7.57
C GLU A 55 7.17 -7.17 -9.07
N GLY A 56 8.45 -7.00 -9.42
CA GLY A 56 8.89 -6.77 -10.80
C GLY A 56 8.52 -5.39 -11.38
N ARG A 57 7.97 -4.48 -10.57
CA ARG A 57 7.58 -3.12 -11.00
C ARG A 57 8.50 -2.06 -10.40
N VAL A 58 8.76 -1.01 -11.18
CA VAL A 58 9.43 0.19 -10.72
C VAL A 58 8.37 1.20 -10.33
N VAL A 59 8.28 1.49 -9.03
CA VAL A 59 7.33 2.41 -8.41
C VAL A 59 8.09 3.39 -7.50
N PRO A 60 7.72 4.68 -7.42
CA PRO A 60 8.21 5.60 -6.42
C PRO A 60 7.94 5.06 -5.03
N VAL A 61 8.91 5.24 -4.14
CA VAL A 61 8.84 4.77 -2.75
C VAL A 61 7.53 5.20 -2.09
N ARG A 62 7.17 6.48 -2.19
CA ARG A 62 5.93 7.02 -1.61
C ARG A 62 4.66 6.37 -2.14
N ALA A 63 4.62 6.06 -3.44
CA ALA A 63 3.45 5.40 -4.03
C ALA A 63 3.32 3.96 -3.53
N ALA A 64 4.44 3.25 -3.36
CA ALA A 64 4.44 1.91 -2.78
C ALA A 64 4.03 1.91 -1.31
N GLU A 65 4.55 2.84 -0.51
CA GLU A 65 4.17 3.04 0.90
C GLU A 65 2.66 3.30 1.02
N GLN A 66 2.13 4.24 0.22
CA GLN A 66 0.72 4.59 0.21
C GLN A 66 -0.18 3.44 -0.28
N PHE A 67 0.30 2.67 -1.26
CA PHE A 67 -0.43 1.49 -1.74
C PHE A 67 -0.55 0.44 -0.65
N VAL A 68 0.55 0.12 0.05
CA VAL A 68 0.53 -0.81 1.19
C VAL A 68 -0.40 -0.29 2.29
N GLU A 69 -0.29 1.00 2.65
CA GLU A 69 -1.18 1.65 3.62
C GLU A 69 -2.65 1.44 3.26
N GLN A 70 -3.04 1.73 2.02
CA GLN A 70 -4.42 1.62 1.55
C GLN A 70 -4.93 0.18 1.57
N VAL A 71 -4.08 -0.80 1.24
CA VAL A 71 -4.44 -2.22 1.30
C VAL A 71 -4.70 -2.65 2.74
N VAL A 72 -3.85 -2.27 3.69
CA VAL A 72 -4.03 -2.61 5.12
C VAL A 72 -5.29 -1.95 5.69
N VAL A 73 -5.52 -0.67 5.37
CA VAL A 73 -6.74 0.05 5.77
C VAL A 73 -7.98 -0.63 5.18
N ALA A 74 -7.96 -1.00 3.89
CA ALA A 74 -9.08 -1.70 3.27
C ALA A 74 -9.33 -3.07 3.92
N ALA A 75 -8.27 -3.82 4.26
CA ALA A 75 -8.39 -5.09 4.97
C ALA A 75 -9.05 -4.91 6.35
N ALA A 76 -8.62 -3.91 7.12
CA ALA A 76 -9.22 -3.55 8.40
C ALA A 76 -10.71 -3.19 8.26
N MET A 77 -11.04 -2.34 7.28
CA MET A 77 -12.42 -1.93 7.03
C MET A 77 -13.30 -3.11 6.66
N ARG A 78 -12.82 -4.04 5.85
CA ARG A 78 -13.59 -5.24 5.50
C ARG A 78 -13.85 -6.12 6.71
N GLU A 79 -12.83 -6.36 7.54
CA GLU A 79 -13.00 -7.16 8.77
C GLU A 79 -13.96 -6.49 9.76
N VAL A 80 -13.83 -5.18 9.98
CA VAL A 80 -14.73 -4.39 10.85
C VAL A 80 -16.19 -4.46 10.38
N ASN A 81 -16.43 -4.53 9.07
CA ASN A 81 -17.77 -4.53 8.49
C ASN A 81 -18.28 -5.93 8.10
N ASP A 82 -17.58 -7.01 8.49
CA ASP A 82 -17.93 -8.40 8.13
C ASP A 82 -18.07 -8.60 6.60
N GLU A 83 -17.21 -7.93 5.83
CA GLU A 83 -17.12 -8.07 4.38
C GLU A 83 -16.14 -9.18 3.97
N PRO A 84 -16.31 -9.79 2.78
CA PRO A 84 -15.38 -10.81 2.29
C PRO A 84 -13.92 -10.31 2.26
N PRO A 85 -12.91 -11.11 2.64
CA PRO A 85 -11.51 -10.70 2.61
C PRO A 85 -11.05 -10.18 1.24
N LEU A 86 -10.03 -9.32 1.22
CA LEU A 86 -9.41 -8.87 -0.02
C LEU A 86 -8.76 -10.05 -0.74
N THR A 87 -9.00 -10.16 -2.04
CA THR A 87 -8.32 -11.15 -2.88
C THR A 87 -7.09 -10.54 -3.55
N ALA A 88 -6.14 -11.39 -3.95
CA ALA A 88 -5.01 -10.97 -4.77
C ALA A 88 -5.45 -10.27 -6.08
N SER A 89 -6.61 -10.64 -6.62
CA SER A 89 -7.16 -10.02 -7.83
C SER A 89 -7.69 -8.61 -7.56
N ASP A 90 -8.37 -8.38 -6.43
CA ASP A 90 -8.84 -7.04 -6.02
C ASP A 90 -7.66 -6.08 -5.87
N ILE A 91 -6.60 -6.54 -5.18
CA ILE A 91 -5.40 -5.73 -4.91
C ILE A 91 -4.63 -5.42 -6.20
N ARG A 92 -4.49 -6.39 -7.11
CA ARG A 92 -3.86 -6.15 -8.43
C ARG A 92 -4.66 -5.17 -9.27
N LEU A 93 -5.98 -5.33 -9.32
CA LEU A 93 -6.88 -4.43 -10.05
C LEU A 93 -6.78 -3.01 -9.48
N PHE A 94 -6.84 -2.88 -8.16
CA PHE A 94 -6.67 -1.60 -7.48
C PHE A 94 -5.33 -0.95 -7.82
N ARG A 95 -4.22 -1.69 -7.75
CA ARG A 95 -2.88 -1.23 -8.16
C ARG A 95 -2.85 -0.73 -9.60
N ASP A 96 -3.42 -1.49 -10.53
CA ASP A 96 -3.41 -1.15 -11.97
C ASP A 96 -4.27 0.10 -12.27
N VAL A 97 -5.40 0.28 -11.58
CA VAL A 97 -6.23 1.49 -11.68
C VAL A 97 -5.55 2.68 -11.00
N SER A 98 -5.04 2.50 -9.78
CA SER A 98 -4.43 3.55 -8.97
C SER A 98 -3.11 4.05 -9.54
N THR A 99 -2.41 3.27 -10.37
CA THR A 99 -1.19 3.71 -11.09
C THR A 99 -1.43 4.99 -11.89
N TRP A 100 -2.63 5.16 -12.46
CA TRP A 100 -2.99 6.34 -13.26
C TRP A 100 -3.10 7.60 -12.40
N PHE A 101 -3.56 7.43 -11.16
CA PHE A 101 -3.68 8.51 -10.18
C PHE A 101 -2.35 8.78 -9.49
N PHE A 102 -1.58 7.73 -9.22
CA PHE A 102 -0.26 7.89 -8.64
C PHE A 102 0.78 8.44 -9.61
N ASN A 103 0.52 8.51 -10.92
CA ASN A 103 1.38 9.23 -11.87
C ASN A 103 1.71 10.67 -11.44
N SER A 104 0.88 11.32 -10.62
CA SER A 104 1.22 12.62 -10.02
C SER A 104 2.44 12.57 -9.08
N PHE A 105 2.76 11.40 -8.51
CA PHE A 105 3.98 11.15 -7.71
C PHE A 105 5.19 10.72 -8.55
N TRP A 106 5.02 10.37 -9.83
CA TRP A 106 6.10 10.01 -10.76
C TRP A 106 6.68 11.22 -11.51
N HIS A 107 6.09 12.40 -11.38
CA HIS A 107 6.47 13.61 -12.11
C HIS A 107 7.02 14.74 -11.22
N GLU A 108 7.18 14.51 -9.90
CA GLU A 108 7.81 15.49 -8.99
C GLU A 108 9.33 15.39 -9.00
#